data_AF-A0A7S4N0G1-F1
#
_entry.id   AF-A0A7S4N0G1-F1
#
_cell.length_a   1.000
_cell.length_b   1.000
_cell.length_c   1.000
_cell.angle_alpha   90.00
_cell.angle_beta   90.00
_cell.angle_gamma   90.00
#
_symmetry.space_group_name_H-M   'P 1'
#
loop_
_entity.id
_entity.type
_entity.pdbx_description
1 polymer ?
#
loop_
_entity_poly.entity_id
_entity_poly.type
_entity_poly.pdbx_seq_one_letter_code
_entity_poly.pdbx_strand_id
1 'polypeptide(L)'
;CPAGSFAVHANVEPQSQTAKVNDTHGFFAAGRLKTSLHVERFQYSMVDVRYRLLQAATAEAAHEWFLFLSDSCAPLVDCHTAHRFLAAHARRSFIGTDRSAGESGSSRMIAPGSGTFADAFAQT
;
A
#
# COMPACT_ATOMS: atom_id res chain seq x y z
N CYS A 1 15.70 6.56 4.57
CA CYS A 1 15.61 6.57 3.10
C CYS A 1 16.25 7.87 2.60
N PRO A 2 16.67 7.97 1.33
CA PRO A 2 16.99 9.27 0.74
C PRO A 2 15.82 10.25 0.97
N ALA A 3 16.12 11.50 1.30
CA ALA A 3 15.07 12.51 1.52
C ALA A 3 14.22 12.66 0.25
N GLY A 4 12.89 12.69 0.41
CA GLY A 4 11.96 12.79 -0.72
C GLY A 4 11.78 11.51 -1.54
N SER A 5 12.38 10.39 -1.15
CA SER A 5 12.22 9.12 -1.89
C SER A 5 10.91 8.38 -1.59
N PHE A 6 10.08 8.90 -0.69
CA PHE A 6 8.81 8.29 -0.30
C PHE A 6 7.82 9.36 0.16
N ALA A 7 6.54 9.06 -0.05
CA ALA A 7 5.41 9.81 0.49
C ALA A 7 4.55 8.87 1.33
N VAL A 8 3.86 9.42 2.33
CA VAL A 8 3.00 8.65 3.23
C VAL A 8 1.59 9.23 3.18
N HIS A 9 0.63 8.38 2.79
CA HIS A 9 -0.79 8.70 2.89
C HIS A 9 -1.42 7.92 4.05
N ALA A 10 -2.13 8.61 4.93
CA ALA A 10 -2.70 8.00 6.13
C ALA A 10 -4.22 8.13 6.18
N ASN A 11 -4.90 7.01 6.48
CA ASN A 11 -6.26 7.00 6.99
C ASN A 11 -6.20 6.90 8.51
N VAL A 12 -6.78 7.87 9.21
CA VAL A 12 -6.82 7.91 10.66
C VAL A 12 -8.25 7.75 11.11
N GLU A 13 -8.53 6.77 11.97
CA GLU A 13 -9.86 6.53 12.52
C GLU A 13 -10.49 7.84 13.08
N PRO A 14 -11.67 8.28 12.60
CA PRO A 14 -12.25 9.57 12.99
C PRO A 14 -12.45 9.77 14.50
N GLN A 15 -12.66 8.68 15.24
CA GLN A 15 -12.85 8.71 16.70
C GLN A 15 -11.52 8.66 17.48
N SER A 16 -10.40 8.42 16.80
CA SER A 16 -9.08 8.38 17.42
C SER A 16 -8.58 9.81 17.68
N GLN A 17 -8.66 10.25 18.93
CA GLN A 17 -8.15 11.56 19.38
C GLN A 17 -6.61 11.62 19.43
N THR A 18 -5.92 10.50 19.23
CA THR A 18 -4.47 10.34 19.47
C THR A 18 -3.61 10.46 18.21
N ALA A 19 -4.18 10.32 17.01
CA ALA A 19 -3.39 10.32 15.77
C ALA A 19 -3.46 11.67 15.05
N LYS A 20 -2.73 12.66 15.58
CA LYS A 20 -2.35 13.84 14.80
C LYS A 20 -1.21 13.45 13.86
N VAL A 21 -1.56 13.04 12.63
CA VAL A 21 -0.58 13.02 11.54
C VAL A 21 -0.26 14.47 11.25
N ASN A 22 0.85 14.98 11.78
CA ASN A 22 1.29 16.32 11.45
C ASN A 22 1.73 16.30 9.98
N ASP A 23 1.21 17.24 9.18
CA ASP A 23 1.40 17.31 7.72
C ASP A 23 2.88 17.49 7.29
N THR A 24 3.79 17.63 8.26
CA THR A 24 5.24 17.71 8.05
C THR A 24 6.00 17.07 9.21
N HIS A 25 6.26 15.76 9.12
CA HIS A 25 7.43 15.20 9.78
C HIS A 25 8.60 15.45 8.82
N GLY A 26 9.57 16.29 9.20
CA GLY A 26 10.58 16.92 8.33
C GLY A 26 11.49 16.04 7.46
N PHE A 27 11.16 14.75 7.28
CA PHE A 27 11.85 13.78 6.44
C PHE A 27 11.00 13.24 5.28
N PHE A 28 9.68 13.46 5.24
CA PHE A 28 8.80 12.99 4.15
C PHE A 28 7.54 13.83 3.99
N ALA A 29 6.96 13.83 2.79
CA ALA A 29 5.63 14.36 2.55
C ALA A 29 4.60 13.41 3.18
N ALA A 30 3.89 13.88 4.19
CA ALA A 30 2.82 13.14 4.85
C ALA A 30 1.48 13.80 4.48
N GLY A 31 0.65 13.11 3.69
CA GLY A 31 -0.69 13.56 3.36
C GLY A 31 -1.73 12.78 4.15
N ARG A 32 -2.63 13.46 4.86
CA ARG A 32 -3.84 12.80 5.38
C ARG A 32 -4.85 12.67 4.24
N LEU A 33 -5.59 11.56 4.18
CA LEU A 33 -6.78 11.53 3.33
C LEU A 33 -7.72 12.67 3.73
N LYS A 34 -8.20 13.42 2.74
CA LYS A 34 -9.16 14.53 2.94
C LYS A 34 -10.40 14.10 3.73
N THR A 35 -10.80 12.83 3.60
CA THR A 35 -11.88 12.24 4.38
C THR A 35 -11.37 10.97 5.02
N SER A 36 -11.21 11.01 6.34
CA SER A 36 -10.93 9.82 7.13
C SER A 36 -12.17 8.94 7.23
N LEU A 37 -12.01 7.63 7.04
CA LEU A 37 -13.09 6.66 7.11
C LEU A 37 -12.92 5.76 8.34
N HIS A 38 -14.06 5.40 8.92
CA HIS A 38 -14.14 4.32 9.91
C HIS A 38 -13.81 2.99 9.23
N VAL A 39 -12.90 2.23 9.82
CA VAL A 39 -12.50 0.92 9.28
C VAL A 39 -12.90 -0.17 10.25
N GLU A 40 -13.73 -1.10 9.78
CA GLU A 40 -14.11 -2.28 10.54
C GLU A 40 -13.41 -3.52 9.95
N ARG A 41 -12.90 -4.38 10.82
CA ARG A 41 -12.12 -5.54 10.42
C ARG A 41 -12.96 -6.50 9.57
N PHE A 42 -12.38 -6.95 8.46
CA PHE A 42 -13.02 -7.87 7.49
C PHE A 42 -14.26 -7.31 6.78
N GLN A 43 -14.51 -6.00 6.86
CA GLN A 43 -15.60 -5.35 6.15
C GLN A 43 -15.11 -4.65 4.88
N TYR A 44 -16.06 -4.30 4.00
CA TYR A 44 -15.81 -3.55 2.76
C TYR A 44 -15.14 -2.19 3.01
N SER A 45 -15.35 -1.59 4.19
CA SER A 45 -14.69 -0.35 4.60
C SER A 45 -13.15 -0.43 4.57
N MET A 46 -12.55 -1.60 4.81
CA MET A 46 -11.11 -1.82 4.63
C MET A 46 -10.67 -1.69 3.18
N VAL A 47 -11.48 -2.20 2.24
CA VAL A 47 -11.18 -2.16 0.80
C VAL A 47 -11.35 -0.73 0.27
N ASP A 48 -12.42 -0.04 0.65
CA ASP A 48 -12.66 1.36 0.27
C ASP A 48 -11.51 2.27 0.73
N VAL A 49 -11.06 2.12 1.98
CA VAL A 49 -9.91 2.89 2.50
C VAL A 49 -8.63 2.63 1.71
N ARG A 50 -8.31 1.36 1.42
CA ARG A 50 -7.11 1.02 0.63
C ARG A 50 -7.19 1.62 -0.77
N TYR A 51 -8.35 1.59 -1.41
CA TYR A 51 -8.56 2.18 -2.73
C TYR A 51 -8.36 3.71 -2.73
N ARG A 52 -8.93 4.41 -1.74
CA ARG A 52 -8.75 5.87 -1.61
C ARG A 52 -7.32 6.27 -1.30
N LEU A 53 -6.61 5.50 -0.47
CA LEU A 53 -5.18 5.70 -0.22
C LEU A 53 -4.35 5.55 -1.50
N LEU A 54 -4.63 4.53 -2.30
CA LEU A 54 -3.97 4.34 -3.58
C LEU A 54 -4.26 5.47 -4.56
N GLN A 55 -5.52 5.91 -4.64
CA GLN A 55 -5.92 7.02 -5.51
C GLN A 55 -5.21 8.33 -5.14
N ALA A 56 -5.11 8.63 -3.84
CA ALA A 56 -4.36 9.79 -3.35
C ALA A 56 -2.87 9.70 -3.71
N ALA A 57 -2.25 8.54 -3.47
CA ALA A 57 -0.83 8.32 -3.78
C ALA A 57 -0.52 8.39 -5.28
N THR A 58 -1.46 7.98 -6.13
CA THR A 58 -1.29 8.03 -7.60
C THR A 58 -1.46 9.45 -8.15
N ALA A 59 -2.18 10.33 -7.45
CA ALA A 59 -2.45 11.68 -7.92
C ALA A 59 -1.28 12.66 -7.68
N GLU A 60 -0.46 12.42 -6.66
CA GLU A 60 0.58 13.37 -6.22
C GLU A 60 1.97 13.11 -6.83
N ALA A 61 2.28 11.88 -7.28
CA ALA A 61 3.57 11.57 -7.89
C ALA A 61 3.59 10.29 -8.72
N ALA A 62 4.60 10.17 -9.60
CA ALA A 62 4.97 8.93 -10.27
C ALA A 62 5.76 8.01 -9.30
N HIS A 63 5.10 7.50 -8.27
CA HIS A 63 5.68 6.48 -7.40
C HIS A 63 5.69 5.12 -8.11
N GLU A 64 6.83 4.42 -8.10
CA GLU A 64 6.94 3.08 -8.69
C GLU A 64 6.33 1.98 -7.81
N TRP A 65 6.23 2.24 -6.50
CA TRP A 65 5.87 1.26 -5.48
C TRP A 65 4.83 1.80 -4.51
N PHE A 66 3.83 0.97 -4.20
CA PHE A 66 2.79 1.27 -3.21
C PHE A 66 2.80 0.19 -2.15
N LEU A 67 2.86 0.58 -0.88
CA LEU A 67 2.87 -0.32 0.27
C LEU A 67 1.72 0.06 1.20
N PHE A 68 0.90 -0.93 1.56
CA PHE A 68 -0.13 -0.76 2.58
C PHE A 68 0.36 -1.30 3.91
N LEU A 69 0.35 -0.45 4.93
CA LEU A 69 0.79 -0.78 6.29
C LEU A 69 -0.30 -0.38 7.29
N SER A 70 -0.35 -1.10 8.41
CA SER A 70 -1.09 -0.70 9.62
C SER A 70 -0.13 -0.17 10.68
N ASP A 71 -0.69 0.40 11.73
CA ASP A 71 0.03 0.86 12.93
C ASP A 71 0.81 -0.25 13.65
N SER A 72 0.38 -1.51 13.49
CA SER A 72 1.05 -2.69 14.04
C SER A 72 2.25 -3.18 13.20
N CYS A 73 2.49 -2.62 12.01
CA CYS A 73 3.63 -3.03 11.18
C CYS A 73 4.93 -2.38 11.67
N ALA A 74 6.02 -3.17 11.66
CA ALA A 74 7.37 -2.68 11.95
C ALA A 74 8.36 -3.13 10.86
N PRO A 75 9.32 -2.29 10.46
CA PRO A 75 10.33 -2.67 9.47
C PRO A 75 11.30 -3.71 10.06
N LEU A 76 11.56 -4.78 9.31
CA LEU A 76 12.54 -5.81 9.65
C LEU A 76 13.93 -5.53 9.06
N VAL A 77 13.98 -4.67 8.04
CA VAL A 77 15.20 -4.27 7.33
C VAL A 77 15.24 -2.77 7.21
N ASP A 78 16.45 -2.22 7.05
CA ASP A 78 16.63 -0.80 6.83
C ASP A 78 16.11 -0.37 5.45
N CYS A 79 15.84 0.92 5.31
CA CYS A 79 15.27 1.45 4.08
C CYS A 79 16.18 1.32 2.87
N HIS A 80 17.51 1.39 3.03
CA HIS A 80 18.42 1.27 1.88
C HIS A 80 18.36 -0.14 1.30
N THR A 81 18.33 -1.16 2.17
CA THR A 81 18.14 -2.55 1.79
C THR A 81 16.79 -2.77 1.10
N ALA A 82 15.70 -2.27 1.69
CA ALA A 82 14.36 -2.39 1.10
C ALA A 82 14.27 -1.69 -0.28
N HIS A 83 14.79 -0.47 -0.40
CA HIS A 83 14.79 0.29 -1.65
C HIS A 83 15.58 -0.43 -2.75
N ARG A 84 16.78 -0.94 -2.43
CA ARG A 84 17.59 -1.70 -3.39
C ARG A 84 16.86 -2.95 -3.87
N PHE A 85 16.18 -3.66 -2.96
CA PHE A 85 15.39 -4.84 -3.30
C PHE A 85 14.24 -4.49 -4.24
N LEU A 86 13.45 -3.47 -3.90
CA LEU A 86 12.33 -3.02 -4.72
C LEU A 86 12.81 -2.56 -6.10
N ALA A 87 13.81 -1.68 -6.18
CA ALA A 87 14.37 -1.22 -7.46
C ALA A 87 14.84 -2.37 -8.37
N ALA A 88 15.48 -3.40 -7.80
CA ALA A 88 15.92 -4.59 -8.56
C ALA A 88 14.75 -5.44 -9.11
N HIS A 89 13.55 -5.27 -8.55
CA HIS A 89 12.34 -6.01 -8.92
C HIS A 89 11.28 -5.12 -9.58
N ALA A 90 11.68 -3.97 -10.13
CA ALA A 90 10.80 -3.06 -10.86
C ALA A 90 9.83 -3.81 -11.79
N ARG A 91 8.56 -3.41 -11.76
CA ARG A 91 7.45 -4.04 -12.51
C ARG A 91 7.06 -5.42 -12.00
N ARG A 92 7.18 -5.71 -10.70
CA ARG A 92 6.63 -6.93 -10.09
C ARG A 92 5.70 -6.56 -8.95
N SER A 93 4.63 -7.32 -8.77
CA SER A 93 3.74 -7.19 -7.60
C SER A 93 3.99 -8.31 -6.61
N PHE A 94 4.08 -7.96 -5.33
CA PHE A 94 4.25 -8.92 -4.23
C PHE A 94 2.94 -9.03 -3.45
N ILE A 95 2.29 -10.18 -3.54
CA ILE A 95 1.01 -10.46 -2.89
C ILE A 95 1.13 -11.78 -2.14
N GLY A 96 0.82 -11.77 -0.84
CA GLY A 96 0.69 -12.99 -0.05
C GLY A 96 -0.60 -13.71 -0.41
N THR A 97 -0.51 -14.99 -0.72
CA THR A 97 -1.68 -15.86 -0.96
C THR A 97 -1.64 -16.99 0.05
N ASP A 98 -2.68 -17.12 0.87
CA ASP A 98 -2.87 -18.33 1.65
C ASP A 98 -3.24 -19.47 0.70
N ARG A 99 -2.36 -20.47 0.58
CA ARG A 99 -2.77 -21.73 -0.04
C ARG A 99 -3.59 -22.47 1.00
N SER A 100 -4.85 -22.75 0.66
CA SER A 100 -5.66 -23.71 1.40
C SER A 100 -4.83 -24.99 1.60
N ALA A 101 -4.89 -25.55 2.81
CA ALA A 101 -4.11 -26.71 3.22
C ALA A 101 -4.25 -27.86 2.21
N GLY A 102 -3.23 -28.06 1.37
CA GLY A 102 -3.24 -29.09 0.33
C GLY A 102 -2.25 -28.87 -0.81
N GLU A 103 -1.81 -27.64 -1.07
CA GLU A 103 -0.84 -27.37 -2.13
C GLU A 103 0.43 -26.69 -1.60
N SER A 104 1.58 -27.32 -1.87
CA SER A 104 2.90 -26.83 -1.45
C SER A 104 3.15 -25.40 -1.97
N GLY A 105 3.48 -24.51 -1.04
CA GLY A 105 3.54 -23.06 -1.21
C GLY A 105 4.70 -22.55 -2.06
N SER A 106 4.44 -22.25 -3.33
CA SER A 106 5.26 -21.31 -4.11
C SER A 106 4.56 -19.95 -4.17
N SER A 107 5.22 -18.89 -3.70
CA SER A 107 4.80 -17.51 -3.94
C SER A 107 4.65 -17.27 -5.44
N ARG A 108 3.45 -16.93 -5.92
CA ARG A 108 3.25 -16.60 -7.33
C ARG A 108 3.58 -15.14 -7.56
N MET A 109 4.65 -14.92 -8.31
CA MET A 109 5.04 -13.62 -8.86
C MET A 109 4.10 -13.31 -10.02
N ILE A 110 3.26 -12.29 -9.88
CA ILE A 110 2.42 -11.83 -11.00
C ILE A 110 3.24 -10.79 -11.77
N ALA A 111 3.65 -11.16 -12.98
CA ALA A 111 4.26 -10.22 -13.92
C ALA A 111 3.18 -9.34 -14.55
N PRO A 112 3.47 -8.07 -14.89
CA PRO A 112 2.51 -7.21 -15.56
C PRO A 112 2.32 -7.75 -16.98
N GLY A 113 1.09 -8.14 -17.33
CA GLY A 113 0.73 -8.69 -18.65
C GLY A 113 0.11 -10.08 -18.63
N SER A 114 0.05 -10.78 -17.48
CA SER A 114 -0.80 -11.97 -17.37
C SER A 114 -2.24 -11.52 -17.11
N GLY A 115 -3.00 -11.35 -18.19
CA GLY A 115 -4.42 -10.97 -18.16
C GLY A 115 -5.22 -11.93 -17.27
N THR A 116 -5.66 -11.42 -16.13
CA THR A 116 -6.75 -12.03 -15.33
C THR A 116 -7.64 -10.99 -14.66
N PHE A 117 -7.27 -9.71 -14.65
CA PHE A 117 -8.10 -8.64 -14.05
C PHE A 117 -8.61 -7.60 -15.06
N ALA A 118 -7.90 -7.39 -16.18
CA ALA A 118 -8.33 -6.45 -17.23
C ALA A 118 -9.48 -7.00 -18.10
N ASP A 119 -9.63 -8.34 -18.19
CA ASP A 119 -10.70 -8.95 -18.99
C ASP A 119 -12.06 -8.97 -18.27
N ALA A 120 -12.09 -8.71 -16.96
CA ALA A 120 -13.33 -8.68 -16.17
C ALA A 120 -14.14 -7.39 -16.33
N PHE A 121 -13.60 -6.36 -17.00
CA PHE A 121 -14.28 -5.08 -17.24
C PHE A 121 -14.46 -4.74 -18.72
N ALA A 122 -14.14 -5.67 -19.63
CA ALA A 122 -14.33 -5.48 -21.08
C ALA A 122 -15.66 -6.04 -21.61
N GLN A 123 -16.52 -6.59 -20.75
CA GLN A 123 -17.86 -7.03 -21.13
C GLN A 123 -18.88 -6.39 -20.20
N THR A 124 -19.39 -5.25 -20.68
CA THR A 124 -20.72 -4.73 -20.38
C THR A 124 -21.79 -5.80 -20.49
#